data_AF-A0A4Y7XD30-F1
#
_entry.id   AF-A0A4Y7XD30-F1
#
_cell.length_a   1.000
_cell.length_b   1.000
_cell.length_c   1.000
_cell.angle_alpha   90.00
_cell.angle_beta   90.00
_cell.angle_gamma   90.00
#
_symmetry.space_group_name_H-M   'P 1'
#
loop_
_entity.id
_entity.type
_entity.pdbx_description
1 polymer ?
#
loop_
_entity_poly.entity_id
_entity_poly.type
_entity_poly.pdbx_seq_one_letter_code
_entity_poly.pdbx_strand_id
1 'polypeptide(L)'
;MTKLLLLCSLLFIGAIQSNYAQNQQEFIETVQLNRQTTSLEFKDILKNIYAHQIVNHQHYDNEADFKPYAKTVFFDVAAQEQQLVLMHPVVSYKNSAGEMRYFILLEKLAVGSGGFIKSCNACSAKADFLVFKKQENGRFYLINYQLNVDDLPGGAGRLKLDIKQIRKNLQPMGKNLIGSYFIGHYTGAGGEAGSEWYSLFLSEQDKIQVVEIGMAGHDSSSFYADRPEYASVTTSILKILPNDQAFYPIEISYKTLSGEKEKATFEKSRFIFDGKTNNYVEKKLGNLKK
;
A
#
# COMPACT_ATOMS: atom_id res chain seq x y z
N MET A 1 3.17 40.23 -70.68
CA MET A 1 2.91 41.17 -69.58
C MET A 1 2.90 40.38 -68.27
N THR A 2 3.64 40.88 -67.25
CA THR A 2 3.57 40.59 -65.79
C THR A 2 3.84 39.14 -65.31
N LYS A 3 5.02 38.84 -64.72
CA LYS A 3 5.36 38.87 -63.25
C LYS A 3 4.46 37.93 -62.43
N LEU A 4 4.91 36.99 -61.58
CA LEU A 4 5.90 37.11 -60.49
C LEU A 4 6.18 35.71 -59.84
N LEU A 5 7.40 35.51 -59.31
CA LEU A 5 7.82 34.42 -58.42
C LEU A 5 7.22 34.50 -56.99
N LEU A 6 7.08 33.36 -56.30
CA LEU A 6 7.62 33.04 -54.95
C LEU A 6 7.26 31.57 -54.60
N LEU A 7 8.17 30.59 -54.47
CA LEU A 7 9.01 30.25 -53.31
C LEU A 7 8.25 30.14 -51.97
N CYS A 8 8.01 28.92 -51.49
CA CYS A 8 8.56 28.44 -50.21
C CYS A 8 8.30 26.94 -49.97
N SER A 9 9.39 26.26 -49.65
CA SER A 9 9.57 24.92 -49.11
C SER A 9 8.82 24.65 -47.81
N LEU A 10 8.41 23.39 -47.58
CA LEU A 10 8.85 22.58 -46.42
C LEU A 10 8.33 21.13 -46.51
N LEU A 11 9.30 20.22 -46.52
CA LEU A 11 9.20 18.78 -46.29
C LEU A 11 8.83 18.48 -44.81
N PHE A 12 8.44 17.23 -44.57
CA PHE A 12 8.20 16.54 -43.29
C PHE A 12 6.78 16.61 -42.72
N ILE A 13 5.95 15.62 -43.08
CA ILE A 13 5.01 15.03 -42.11
C ILE A 13 5.72 13.82 -41.53
N GLY A 14 6.38 14.07 -40.40
CA GLY A 14 7.06 13.06 -39.60
C GLY A 14 6.08 12.06 -39.00
N ALA A 15 6.62 10.88 -38.73
CA ALA A 15 5.98 9.81 -38.00
C ALA A 15 5.24 10.33 -36.76
N ILE A 16 3.99 9.90 -36.61
CA ILE A 16 3.23 10.01 -35.36
C ILE A 16 3.93 9.06 -34.37
N GLN A 17 4.98 9.54 -33.72
CA GLN A 17 5.41 8.97 -32.45
C GLN A 17 4.34 9.36 -31.44
N SER A 18 3.60 8.36 -30.99
CA SER A 18 2.75 8.45 -29.81
C SER A 18 3.60 8.94 -28.65
N ASN A 19 3.49 10.23 -28.35
CA ASN A 19 3.93 10.80 -27.08
C ASN A 19 3.07 10.15 -25.99
N TYR A 20 3.51 9.00 -25.48
CA TYR A 20 3.10 8.56 -24.15
C TYR A 20 3.64 9.60 -23.18
N ALA A 21 2.75 10.49 -22.75
CA ALA A 21 3.05 11.48 -21.74
C ALA A 21 3.54 10.75 -20.48
N GLN A 22 4.85 10.88 -20.20
CA GLN A 22 5.40 10.75 -18.86
C GLN A 22 4.66 11.73 -17.97
N ASN A 23 3.64 11.26 -17.26
CA ASN A 23 3.16 11.95 -16.07
C ASN A 23 4.09 11.55 -14.92
N GLN A 24 5.36 11.95 -15.02
CA GLN A 24 6.26 11.97 -13.88
C GLN A 24 5.94 13.25 -13.12
N GLN A 25 5.08 13.11 -12.12
CA GLN A 25 4.99 14.13 -11.08
C GLN A 25 6.37 14.24 -10.43
N GLU A 26 7.03 15.39 -10.55
CA GLU A 26 8.28 15.70 -9.87
C GLU A 26 8.05 15.62 -8.35
N PHE A 27 8.33 14.46 -7.79
CA PHE A 27 8.61 14.32 -6.38
C PHE A 27 10.09 14.61 -6.22
N ILE A 28 10.46 15.49 -5.27
CA ILE A 28 11.86 15.76 -4.96
C ILE A 28 12.43 14.50 -4.29
N GLU A 29 12.86 13.54 -5.11
CA GLU A 29 13.58 12.36 -4.68
C GLU A 29 15.06 12.73 -4.54
N THR A 30 15.57 12.71 -3.32
CA THR A 30 17.02 12.81 -3.07
C THR A 30 17.78 11.53 -3.45
N VAL A 31 17.07 10.47 -3.88
CA VAL A 31 17.63 9.16 -4.22
C VAL A 31 17.28 8.78 -5.65
N GLN A 32 18.28 8.76 -6.54
CA GLN A 32 18.10 8.26 -7.90
C GLN A 32 18.15 6.73 -7.92
N LEU A 33 17.01 6.08 -8.13
CA LEU A 33 16.97 4.61 -8.25
C LEU A 33 17.44 4.14 -9.62
N ASN A 34 18.24 3.08 -9.61
CA ASN A 34 18.49 2.27 -10.79
C ASN A 34 17.22 1.47 -11.16
N ARG A 35 17.04 1.23 -12.47
CA ARG A 35 15.79 0.66 -13.00
C ARG A 35 15.82 -0.85 -13.24
N GLN A 36 16.94 -1.52 -12.97
CA GLN A 36 17.10 -2.93 -13.36
C GLN A 36 17.93 -3.74 -12.36
N THR A 37 17.56 -5.01 -12.19
CA THR A 37 18.28 -6.00 -11.41
C THR A 37 18.14 -7.38 -12.05
N THR A 38 19.05 -8.30 -11.75
CA THR A 38 18.98 -9.70 -12.22
C THR A 38 18.14 -10.59 -11.30
N SER A 39 17.80 -10.10 -10.10
CA SER A 39 17.20 -10.88 -9.02
C SER A 39 16.40 -9.96 -8.09
N LEU A 40 15.33 -10.49 -7.51
CA LEU A 40 14.50 -9.83 -6.52
C LEU A 40 14.91 -10.19 -5.07
N GLU A 41 16.06 -10.84 -4.89
CA GLU A 41 16.63 -11.06 -3.57
C GLU A 41 17.04 -9.74 -2.91
N PHE A 42 16.91 -9.64 -1.59
CA PHE A 42 17.12 -8.39 -0.85
C PHE A 42 18.47 -7.73 -1.17
N LYS A 43 19.57 -8.49 -1.12
CA LYS A 43 20.92 -7.98 -1.43
C LYS A 43 21.03 -7.34 -2.83
N ASP A 44 20.32 -7.90 -3.81
CA ASP A 44 20.38 -7.46 -5.19
C ASP A 44 19.50 -6.22 -5.39
N ILE A 45 18.38 -6.12 -4.68
CA ILE A 45 17.58 -4.89 -4.62
C ILE A 45 18.42 -3.75 -4.04
N LEU A 46 19.10 -3.96 -2.91
CA LEU A 46 19.87 -2.88 -2.28
C LEU A 46 21.03 -2.41 -3.16
N LYS A 47 21.80 -3.36 -3.69
CA LYS A 47 22.96 -3.05 -4.53
C LYS A 47 22.54 -2.45 -5.88
N ASN A 48 21.58 -3.07 -6.55
CA ASN A 48 21.31 -2.75 -7.95
C ASN A 48 20.19 -1.73 -8.13
N ILE A 49 19.30 -1.52 -7.16
CA ILE A 49 18.19 -0.54 -7.25
C ILE A 49 18.51 0.71 -6.44
N TYR A 50 18.93 0.55 -5.18
CA TYR A 50 19.27 1.68 -4.30
C TYR A 50 20.72 2.15 -4.42
N ALA A 51 21.56 1.45 -5.20
CA ALA A 51 23.00 1.68 -5.30
C ALA A 51 23.70 1.74 -3.93
N HIS A 52 23.11 1.10 -2.92
CA HIS A 52 23.57 1.17 -1.53
C HIS A 52 24.55 0.04 -1.22
N GLN A 53 25.58 0.37 -0.45
CA GLN A 53 26.44 -0.63 0.15
C GLN A 53 25.74 -1.19 1.39
N ILE A 54 25.78 -2.52 1.53
CA ILE A 54 25.29 -3.19 2.74
C ILE A 54 26.30 -2.90 3.84
N VAL A 55 25.90 -2.14 4.86
CA VAL A 55 26.73 -1.92 6.05
C VAL A 55 26.56 -3.12 6.99
N ASN A 56 27.66 -3.62 7.54
CA ASN A 56 27.64 -4.77 8.44
C ASN A 56 26.94 -4.46 9.77
N HIS A 57 26.51 -5.56 10.40
CA HIS A 57 25.60 -5.67 11.54
C HIS A 57 25.72 -4.60 12.61
N GLN A 58 24.61 -3.89 12.85
CA GLN A 58 24.32 -3.32 14.15
C GLN A 58 23.34 -4.24 14.88
N HIS A 59 23.51 -4.33 16.20
CA HIS A 59 22.61 -5.05 17.08
C HIS A 59 21.38 -4.17 17.36
N TYR A 60 20.20 -4.77 17.33
CA TYR A 60 18.95 -4.10 17.71
C TYR A 60 18.22 -4.99 18.70
N ASP A 61 17.57 -4.35 19.66
CA ASP A 61 16.70 -5.04 20.58
C ASP A 61 15.55 -5.72 19.82
N ASN A 62 15.18 -6.92 20.26
CA ASN A 62 14.12 -7.75 19.68
C ASN A 62 14.43 -8.36 18.29
N GLU A 63 15.69 -8.73 18.02
CA GLU A 63 16.08 -9.39 16.76
C GLU A 63 15.21 -10.62 16.40
N ALA A 64 14.69 -11.33 17.42
CA ALA A 64 13.78 -12.45 17.26
C ALA A 64 12.53 -12.10 16.44
N ASP A 65 11.98 -10.90 16.61
CA ASP A 65 10.76 -10.43 15.95
C ASP A 65 10.97 -10.14 14.45
N PHE A 66 12.25 -10.06 14.04
CA PHE A 66 12.65 -9.78 12.65
C PHE A 66 13.32 -10.97 11.96
N LYS A 67 13.39 -12.14 12.63
CA LYS A 67 13.99 -13.36 12.05
C LYS A 67 13.43 -13.78 10.68
N PRO A 68 12.12 -13.67 10.39
CA PRO A 68 11.61 -14.15 9.10
C PRO A 68 11.94 -13.21 7.92
N TYR A 69 12.48 -12.01 8.17
CA TYR A 69 12.73 -11.00 7.14
C TYR A 69 14.23 -10.83 6.87
N ALA A 70 14.56 -10.68 5.58
CA ALA A 70 15.86 -10.15 5.20
C ALA A 70 15.94 -8.68 5.63
N LYS A 71 17.05 -8.27 6.24
CA LYS A 71 17.16 -6.97 6.90
C LYS A 71 18.54 -6.34 6.88
N THR A 72 18.60 -5.02 6.91
CA THR A 72 19.83 -4.23 7.06
C THR A 72 19.51 -2.86 7.65
N VAL A 73 20.53 -2.07 7.99
CA VAL A 73 20.34 -0.68 8.41
C VAL A 73 20.83 0.29 7.35
N PHE A 74 20.00 1.31 7.12
CA PHE A 74 20.34 2.48 6.33
C PHE A 74 20.50 3.69 7.23
N PHE A 75 21.36 4.60 6.80
CA PHE A 75 21.37 5.95 7.33
C PHE A 75 20.55 6.82 6.40
N ASP A 76 19.39 7.27 6.86
CA ASP A 76 18.59 8.26 6.16
C ASP A 76 19.26 9.61 6.34
N VAL A 77 19.97 10.06 5.30
CA VAL A 77 20.72 11.32 5.29
C VAL A 77 19.80 12.52 5.49
N ALA A 78 18.57 12.46 4.96
CA ALA A 78 17.62 13.57 5.06
C ALA A 78 17.04 13.68 6.47
N ALA A 79 16.72 12.54 7.10
CA ALA A 79 16.24 12.51 8.47
C ALA A 79 17.36 12.59 9.53
N GLN A 80 18.62 12.39 9.13
CA GLN A 80 19.77 12.19 10.02
C GLN A 80 19.57 11.04 11.03
N GLU A 81 18.90 9.97 10.59
CA GLU A 81 18.54 8.85 11.46
C GLU A 81 18.91 7.50 10.86
N GLN A 82 19.22 6.53 11.72
CA GLN A 82 19.35 5.14 11.30
C GLN A 82 17.97 4.50 11.18
N GLN A 83 17.78 3.72 10.13
CA GLN A 83 16.55 2.99 9.85
C GLN A 83 16.85 1.51 9.63
N LEU A 84 16.17 0.63 10.36
CA LEU A 84 16.15 -0.80 10.09
C LEU A 84 15.19 -1.04 8.93
N VAL A 85 15.71 -1.56 7.82
CA VAL A 85 14.94 -1.89 6.63
C VAL A 85 14.71 -3.39 6.58
N LEU A 86 13.44 -3.79 6.49
CA LEU A 86 13.00 -5.18 6.40
C LEU A 86 12.36 -5.41 5.03
N MET A 87 12.81 -6.43 4.30
CA MET A 87 12.13 -6.86 3.09
C MET A 87 11.11 -7.95 3.39
N HIS A 88 9.85 -7.64 3.07
CA HIS A 88 8.76 -8.60 3.13
C HIS A 88 8.80 -9.57 1.93
N PRO A 89 8.17 -10.75 2.04
CA PRO A 89 8.11 -11.71 0.94
C PRO A 89 7.53 -11.11 -0.35
N VAL A 90 8.16 -11.41 -1.49
CA VAL A 90 7.70 -10.95 -2.80
C VAL A 90 6.26 -11.42 -3.07
N VAL A 91 5.44 -10.51 -3.60
CA VAL A 91 4.07 -10.81 -4.03
C VAL A 91 4.04 -10.79 -5.56
N SER A 92 3.80 -11.96 -6.17
CA SER A 92 3.62 -12.07 -7.62
C SER A 92 2.15 -11.91 -7.99
N TYR A 93 1.86 -11.17 -9.05
CA TYR A 93 0.49 -10.95 -9.52
C TYR A 93 0.46 -10.72 -11.04
N LYS A 94 -0.73 -10.75 -11.64
CA LYS A 94 -0.95 -10.31 -13.03
C LYS A 94 -1.57 -8.93 -13.02
N ASN A 95 -1.09 -8.02 -13.86
CA ASN A 95 -1.73 -6.72 -14.06
C ASN A 95 -3.04 -6.86 -14.87
N SER A 96 -3.69 -5.74 -15.18
CA SER A 96 -4.95 -5.70 -15.95
C SER A 96 -4.81 -6.22 -17.38
N ALA A 97 -3.61 -6.17 -17.95
CA ALA A 97 -3.28 -6.76 -19.26
C ALA A 97 -2.90 -8.25 -19.18
N GLY A 98 -2.94 -8.87 -17.99
CA GLY A 98 -2.59 -10.28 -17.78
C GLY A 98 -1.08 -10.56 -17.70
N GLU A 99 -0.24 -9.52 -17.70
CA GLU A 99 1.21 -9.64 -17.63
C GLU A 99 1.68 -9.80 -16.18
N MET A 100 2.70 -10.64 -15.96
CA MET A 100 3.27 -10.86 -14.63
C MET A 100 3.98 -9.62 -14.07
N ARG A 101 3.77 -9.38 -12.78
CA ARG A 101 4.36 -8.32 -11.96
C ARG A 101 4.78 -8.86 -10.60
N TYR A 102 5.71 -8.15 -9.97
CA TYR A 102 6.25 -8.49 -8.67
C TYR A 102 6.24 -7.26 -7.77
N PHE A 103 5.43 -7.30 -6.72
CA PHE A 103 5.38 -6.27 -5.69
C PHE A 103 6.32 -6.63 -4.55
N ILE A 104 7.13 -5.65 -4.13
CA ILE A 104 8.03 -5.72 -2.98
C ILE A 104 7.68 -4.60 -2.03
N LEU A 105 7.57 -4.96 -0.76
CA LEU A 105 7.44 -4.04 0.36
C LEU A 105 8.76 -4.05 1.15
N LEU A 106 9.36 -2.86 1.29
CA LEU A 106 10.42 -2.62 2.26
C LEU A 106 9.84 -1.82 3.41
N GLU A 107 9.76 -2.41 4.60
CA GLU A 107 9.35 -1.73 5.83
C GLU A 107 10.57 -1.04 6.46
N LYS A 108 10.41 0.22 6.88
CA LYS A 108 11.49 1.05 7.43
C LYS A 108 11.14 1.53 8.83
N LEU A 109 11.85 0.98 9.81
CA LEU A 109 11.67 1.28 11.23
C LEU A 109 12.75 2.26 11.67
N ALA A 110 12.36 3.31 12.38
CA ALA A 110 13.32 4.24 12.95
C ALA A 110 14.07 3.58 14.12
N VAL A 111 15.39 3.73 14.14
CA VAL A 111 16.26 3.20 15.20
C VAL A 111 16.72 4.36 16.08
N GLY A 112 16.50 4.24 17.38
CA GLY A 112 16.90 5.21 18.40
C GLY A 112 18.33 4.97 18.89
N SER A 113 18.78 5.87 19.78
CA SER A 113 20.07 5.74 20.46
C SER A 113 20.14 4.42 21.23
N GLY A 114 21.24 3.68 21.08
CA GLY A 114 21.43 2.38 21.75
C GLY A 114 20.87 1.17 20.99
N GLY A 115 20.35 1.35 19.77
CA GLY A 115 19.88 0.23 18.92
C GLY A 115 18.41 -0.16 19.15
N PHE A 116 17.69 0.55 20.03
CA PHE A 116 16.27 0.30 20.26
C PHE A 116 15.44 0.79 19.08
N ILE A 117 14.45 0.00 18.67
CA ILE A 117 13.47 0.46 17.68
C ILE A 117 12.60 1.54 18.33
N LYS A 118 12.55 2.73 17.69
CA LYS A 118 11.63 3.78 18.12
C LYS A 118 10.22 3.27 17.96
N SER A 119 9.58 2.96 19.08
CA SER A 119 8.22 2.48 19.13
C SER A 119 7.40 3.39 20.03
N CYS A 120 6.22 3.73 19.55
CA CYS A 120 5.12 4.24 20.37
C CYS A 120 3.85 3.55 19.92
N ASN A 121 2.82 3.49 20.77
CA ASN A 121 1.60 2.74 20.46
C ASN A 121 0.96 3.18 19.14
N ALA A 122 0.92 4.49 18.88
CA ALA A 122 0.39 5.08 17.65
C ALA A 122 1.40 5.18 16.50
N CYS A 123 2.67 4.86 16.73
CA CYS A 123 3.71 5.01 15.73
C CYS A 123 3.59 3.93 14.66
N SER A 124 3.64 4.33 13.40
CA SER A 124 3.74 3.45 12.24
C SER A 124 5.13 3.53 11.63
N ALA A 125 5.59 2.45 11.03
CA ALA A 125 6.79 2.45 10.21
C ALA A 125 6.51 3.10 8.84
N LYS A 126 7.58 3.55 8.17
CA LYS A 126 7.48 3.97 6.76
C LYS A 126 7.66 2.76 5.85
N ALA A 127 7.36 2.92 4.57
CA ALA A 127 7.59 1.88 3.58
C ALA A 127 8.13 2.40 2.25
N ASP A 128 8.86 1.54 1.54
CA ASP A 128 9.04 1.67 0.11
C ASP A 128 8.24 0.57 -0.60
N PHE A 129 7.50 0.98 -1.62
CA PHE A 129 6.74 0.10 -2.50
C PHE A 129 7.45 0.03 -3.84
N LEU A 130 7.77 -1.18 -4.31
CA LEU A 130 8.43 -1.39 -5.59
C LEU A 130 7.65 -2.40 -6.43
N VAL A 131 7.43 -2.09 -7.70
CA VAL A 131 6.79 -2.99 -8.67
C VAL A 131 7.73 -3.27 -9.82
N PHE A 132 8.00 -4.55 -10.03
CA PHE A 132 8.88 -5.03 -11.09
C PHE A 132 8.12 -5.79 -12.18
N LYS A 133 8.64 -5.72 -13.41
CA LYS A 133 8.32 -6.59 -14.54
C LYS A 133 9.55 -7.43 -14.89
N LYS A 134 9.38 -8.74 -15.09
CA LYS A 134 10.43 -9.59 -15.65
C LYS A 134 10.38 -9.51 -17.18
N GLN A 135 11.50 -9.22 -17.82
CA GLN A 135 11.64 -9.18 -19.28
C GLN A 135 12.11 -10.54 -19.82
N GLU A 136 12.02 -10.73 -21.13
CA GLU A 136 12.43 -11.96 -21.82
C GLU A 136 13.91 -12.29 -21.61
N ASN A 137 14.76 -11.26 -21.46
CA ASN A 137 16.18 -11.41 -21.13
C ASN A 137 16.45 -11.92 -19.70
N GLY A 138 15.40 -12.27 -18.94
CA GLY A 138 15.48 -12.79 -17.59
C GLY A 138 15.67 -11.73 -16.50
N ARG A 139 15.89 -10.46 -16.86
CA ARG A 139 16.10 -9.37 -15.91
C ARG A 139 14.78 -8.78 -15.41
N PHE A 140 14.82 -8.21 -14.22
CA PHE A 140 13.70 -7.48 -13.63
C PHE A 140 13.91 -5.98 -13.80
N TYR A 141 12.86 -5.30 -14.25
CA TYR A 141 12.83 -3.86 -14.43
C TYR A 141 11.85 -3.25 -13.45
N LEU A 142 12.30 -2.23 -12.72
CA LEU A 142 11.46 -1.43 -11.84
C LEU A 142 10.56 -0.54 -12.70
N ILE A 143 9.27 -0.84 -12.73
CA ILE A 143 8.30 -0.14 -13.58
C ILE A 143 7.49 0.90 -12.83
N ASN A 144 7.30 0.72 -11.51
CA ASN A 144 6.68 1.71 -10.66
C ASN A 144 7.19 1.56 -9.23
N TYR A 145 7.14 2.64 -8.46
CA TYR A 145 7.63 2.69 -7.10
C TYR A 145 7.05 3.89 -6.35
N GLN A 146 7.05 3.79 -5.03
CA GLN A 146 6.77 4.89 -4.13
C GLN A 146 7.70 4.75 -2.93
N LEU A 147 8.54 5.77 -2.69
CA LEU A 147 9.50 5.78 -1.59
C LEU A 147 8.96 6.55 -0.39
N ASN A 148 9.42 6.17 0.80
CA ASN A 148 9.16 6.85 2.06
C ASN A 148 7.66 7.06 2.35
N VAL A 149 6.82 6.12 1.93
CA VAL A 149 5.39 6.14 2.23
C VAL A 149 5.22 6.13 3.73
N ASP A 150 4.59 7.18 4.23
CA ASP A 150 4.18 7.34 5.62
C ASP A 150 2.65 7.24 5.74
N ASP A 151 2.14 7.51 6.95
CA ASP A 151 0.72 7.42 7.28
C ASP A 151 0.07 6.07 6.91
N LEU A 152 0.87 5.00 7.01
CA LEU A 152 0.43 3.65 6.75
C LEU A 152 -0.20 3.04 8.00
N PRO A 153 -1.16 2.12 7.86
CA PRO A 153 -1.72 1.40 9.00
C PRO A 153 -0.61 0.72 9.79
N GLY A 154 -0.53 1.06 11.07
CA GLY A 154 0.58 0.65 11.93
C GLY A 154 0.27 0.61 13.42
N GLY A 155 1.32 0.40 14.19
CA GLY A 155 1.29 0.47 15.64
C GLY A 155 2.55 -0.15 16.23
N ALA A 156 2.95 0.33 17.41
CA ALA A 156 4.19 -0.09 18.06
C ALA A 156 5.44 0.05 17.16
N GLY A 157 5.45 1.02 16.25
CA GLY A 157 6.54 1.25 15.29
C GLY A 157 6.63 0.24 14.15
N ARG A 158 5.57 -0.57 13.92
CA ARG A 158 5.47 -1.56 12.84
C ARG A 158 4.34 -1.24 11.87
N LEU A 159 4.48 -1.72 10.64
CA LEU A 159 3.36 -1.79 9.71
C LEU A 159 2.40 -2.91 10.10
N LYS A 160 1.11 -2.66 9.91
CA LYS A 160 0.04 -3.67 10.02
C LYS A 160 -0.49 -4.11 8.66
N LEU A 161 0.31 -3.86 7.64
CA LEU A 161 0.08 -4.33 6.29
C LEU A 161 0.44 -5.82 6.21
N ASP A 162 -0.59 -6.67 6.10
CA ASP A 162 -0.43 -8.12 6.06
C ASP A 162 -0.22 -8.62 4.62
N ILE A 163 1.02 -8.99 4.32
CA ILE A 163 1.43 -9.51 3.00
C ILE A 163 0.72 -10.83 2.65
N LYS A 164 0.32 -11.65 3.62
CA LYS A 164 -0.45 -12.87 3.36
C LYS A 164 -1.86 -12.52 2.89
N GLN A 165 -2.50 -11.54 3.55
CA GLN A 165 -3.80 -11.03 3.10
C GLN A 165 -3.70 -10.38 1.73
N ILE A 166 -2.66 -9.54 1.51
CA ILE A 166 -2.44 -8.94 0.19
C ILE A 166 -2.36 -10.00 -0.90
N ARG A 167 -1.52 -11.01 -0.70
CA ARG A 167 -1.38 -12.09 -1.69
C ARG A 167 -2.70 -12.82 -1.94
N LYS A 168 -3.48 -13.08 -0.89
CA LYS A 168 -4.76 -13.80 -0.97
C LYS A 168 -5.85 -13.00 -1.67
N ASN A 169 -5.86 -11.68 -1.49
CA ASN A 169 -6.96 -10.80 -1.86
C ASN A 169 -6.69 -9.99 -3.14
N LEU A 170 -5.59 -10.27 -3.84
CA LEU A 170 -5.26 -9.68 -5.14
C LEU A 170 -6.38 -9.89 -6.16
N GLN A 171 -6.94 -8.78 -6.66
CA GLN A 171 -8.01 -8.79 -7.65
C GLN A 171 -8.12 -7.42 -8.35
N PRO A 172 -8.93 -7.32 -9.42
CA PRO A 172 -9.30 -6.02 -9.98
C PRO A 172 -9.99 -5.13 -8.94
N MET A 173 -9.45 -3.93 -8.75
CA MET A 173 -10.03 -2.87 -7.90
C MET A 173 -10.49 -1.67 -8.72
N GLY A 174 -10.46 -1.78 -10.05
CA GLY A 174 -10.87 -0.78 -11.02
C GLY A 174 -10.72 -1.35 -12.44
N LYS A 175 -11.23 -0.63 -13.45
CA LYS A 175 -11.22 -1.08 -14.86
C LYS A 175 -9.85 -1.54 -15.34
N ASN A 176 -8.82 -0.76 -15.02
CA ASN A 176 -7.42 -1.03 -15.40
C ASN A 176 -6.50 -1.15 -14.18
N LEU A 177 -7.08 -1.33 -12.98
CA LEU A 177 -6.36 -1.29 -11.72
C LEU A 177 -6.43 -2.64 -11.03
N ILE A 178 -5.26 -3.24 -10.80
CA ILE A 178 -5.12 -4.38 -9.89
C ILE A 178 -4.71 -3.85 -8.53
N GLY A 179 -5.24 -4.47 -7.49
CA GLY A 179 -4.88 -4.14 -6.13
C GLY A 179 -5.22 -5.30 -5.20
N SER A 180 -5.18 -5.02 -3.92
CA SER A 180 -5.64 -5.94 -2.89
C SER A 180 -6.27 -5.17 -1.75
N TYR A 181 -6.94 -5.87 -0.85
CA TYR A 181 -7.39 -5.31 0.43
C TYR A 181 -6.89 -6.15 1.59
N PHE A 182 -6.73 -5.54 2.76
CA PHE A 182 -6.26 -6.19 3.99
C PHE A 182 -6.84 -5.49 5.22
N ILE A 183 -6.75 -6.15 6.37
CA ILE A 183 -7.18 -5.59 7.66
C ILE A 183 -5.96 -5.08 8.42
N GLY A 184 -6.04 -3.83 8.90
CA GLY A 184 -5.16 -3.31 9.94
C GLY A 184 -5.88 -3.36 11.29
N HIS A 185 -5.27 -3.98 12.30
CA HIS A 185 -5.83 -4.07 13.67
C HIS A 185 -5.25 -2.98 14.57
N TYR A 186 -5.94 -2.51 15.58
CA TYR A 186 -5.36 -1.67 16.62
C TYR A 186 -6.02 -1.93 17.96
N THR A 187 -5.31 -1.59 19.04
CA THR A 187 -5.81 -1.75 20.41
C THR A 187 -5.67 -0.40 21.09
N GLY A 188 -6.79 0.09 21.62
CA GLY A 188 -6.86 1.33 22.38
C GLY A 188 -6.51 1.11 23.85
N ALA A 189 -6.43 2.23 24.59
CA ALA A 189 -6.34 2.17 26.05
C ALA A 189 -7.59 1.50 26.64
N GLY A 190 -7.41 0.70 27.69
CA GLY A 190 -8.54 0.02 28.35
C GLY A 190 -9.00 -1.28 27.66
N GLY A 191 -8.31 -1.76 26.63
CA GLY A 191 -8.56 -3.09 26.05
C GLY A 191 -9.58 -3.12 24.91
N GLU A 192 -10.04 -1.96 24.44
CA GLU A 192 -10.83 -1.87 23.21
C GLU A 192 -9.97 -2.27 22.00
N ALA A 193 -10.47 -3.16 21.15
CA ALA A 193 -9.82 -3.58 19.92
C ALA A 193 -10.61 -3.08 18.71
N GLY A 194 -9.94 -2.42 17.77
CA GLY A 194 -10.51 -1.98 16.51
C GLY A 194 -9.76 -2.58 15.33
N SER A 195 -10.38 -2.51 14.16
CA SER A 195 -9.73 -2.82 12.91
C SER A 195 -10.41 -2.13 11.75
N GLU A 196 -9.63 -1.83 10.72
CA GLU A 196 -10.04 -1.13 9.52
C GLU A 196 -9.64 -1.93 8.28
N TRP A 197 -10.46 -1.85 7.24
CA TRP A 197 -10.13 -2.33 5.92
C TRP A 197 -9.35 -1.28 5.17
N TYR A 198 -8.28 -1.70 4.52
CA TYR A 198 -7.47 -0.86 3.64
C TYR A 198 -7.41 -1.48 2.24
N SER A 199 -7.37 -0.62 1.23
CA SER A 199 -7.04 -0.98 -0.16
C SER A 199 -5.58 -0.67 -0.44
N LEU A 200 -4.89 -1.55 -1.14
CA LEU A 200 -3.60 -1.30 -1.78
C LEU A 200 -3.82 -1.27 -3.29
N PHE A 201 -3.58 -0.12 -3.92
CA PHE A 201 -3.67 0.05 -5.37
C PHE A 201 -2.29 -0.08 -6.00
N LEU A 202 -2.12 -1.08 -6.86
CA LEU A 202 -0.88 -1.36 -7.58
C LEU A 202 -0.98 -0.77 -8.99
N SER A 203 -1.09 0.57 -9.08
CA SER A 203 -1.09 1.25 -10.37
C SER A 203 0.26 1.07 -11.07
N GLU A 204 0.26 1.08 -12.40
CA GLU A 204 1.49 1.16 -13.21
C GLU A 204 1.72 2.57 -13.78
N GLN A 205 0.70 3.42 -13.73
CA GLN A 205 0.70 4.76 -14.36
C GLN A 205 0.65 5.88 -13.32
N ASP A 206 0.12 5.58 -12.13
CA ASP A 206 -0.03 6.50 -11.01
C ASP A 206 0.73 5.97 -9.79
N LYS A 207 0.68 6.72 -8.69
CA LYS A 207 1.29 6.31 -7.42
C LYS A 207 0.67 5.01 -6.90
N ILE A 208 1.53 4.16 -6.36
CA ILE A 208 1.11 3.05 -5.50
C ILE A 208 0.59 3.67 -4.21
N GLN A 209 -0.61 3.31 -3.80
CA GLN A 209 -1.27 3.95 -2.66
C GLN A 209 -2.00 2.95 -1.78
N VAL A 210 -2.01 3.25 -0.49
CA VAL A 210 -2.82 2.57 0.51
C VAL A 210 -3.90 3.54 0.96
N VAL A 211 -5.15 3.09 0.96
CA VAL A 211 -6.31 3.94 1.24
C VAL A 211 -7.23 3.23 2.23
N GLU A 212 -7.61 3.91 3.30
CA GLU A 212 -8.61 3.40 4.23
C GLU A 212 -9.98 3.29 3.55
N ILE A 213 -10.70 2.21 3.83
CA ILE A 213 -12.04 1.96 3.30
C ILE A 213 -13.08 2.23 4.39
N GLY A 214 -12.89 1.63 5.56
CA GLY A 214 -13.77 1.75 6.71
C GLY A 214 -13.61 0.59 7.69
N MET A 215 -14.39 0.59 8.76
CA MET A 215 -14.26 -0.39 9.84
C MET A 215 -14.32 -1.85 9.34
N ALA A 216 -13.36 -2.66 9.76
CA ALA A 216 -13.32 -4.10 9.56
C ALA A 216 -13.90 -4.87 10.75
N GLY A 217 -13.78 -4.31 11.95
CA GLY A 217 -14.32 -4.89 13.17
C GLY A 217 -13.96 -4.07 14.40
N HIS A 218 -14.67 -4.32 15.48
CA HIS A 218 -14.52 -3.62 16.74
C HIS A 218 -14.97 -4.55 17.88
N ASP A 219 -14.27 -4.53 19.01
CA ASP A 219 -14.58 -5.29 20.21
C ASP A 219 -14.29 -4.43 21.45
N SER A 220 -15.35 -4.03 22.16
CA SER A 220 -15.25 -3.27 23.40
C SER A 220 -15.50 -4.11 24.66
N SER A 221 -15.55 -5.44 24.54
CA SER A 221 -15.86 -6.34 25.66
C SER A 221 -14.89 -6.21 26.83
N SER A 222 -13.59 -6.09 26.56
CA SER A 222 -12.58 -5.91 27.60
C SER A 222 -12.64 -4.52 28.26
N PHE A 223 -13.03 -3.50 27.49
CA PHE A 223 -13.18 -2.14 28.00
C PHE A 223 -14.38 -2.01 28.95
N TYR A 224 -15.48 -2.69 28.64
CA TYR A 224 -16.70 -2.75 29.44
C TYR A 224 -16.83 -4.04 30.24
N ALA A 225 -15.72 -4.61 30.72
CA ALA A 225 -15.73 -5.87 31.45
C ALA A 225 -16.59 -5.84 32.72
N ASP A 226 -16.72 -4.67 33.37
CA ASP A 226 -17.57 -4.44 34.56
C ASP A 226 -19.02 -4.09 34.21
N ARG A 227 -19.31 -3.78 32.94
CA ARG A 227 -20.63 -3.35 32.46
C ARG A 227 -20.93 -3.91 31.07
N PRO A 228 -21.04 -5.25 30.94
CA PRO A 228 -21.13 -5.93 29.66
C PRO A 228 -22.32 -5.47 28.81
N GLU A 229 -23.35 -4.88 29.39
CA GLU A 229 -24.47 -4.26 28.68
C GLU A 229 -24.02 -3.19 27.67
N TYR A 230 -22.97 -2.42 27.97
CA TYR A 230 -22.41 -1.40 27.08
C TYR A 230 -21.39 -1.95 26.06
N ALA A 231 -21.01 -3.23 26.18
CA ALA A 231 -20.07 -3.84 25.25
C ALA A 231 -20.68 -4.04 23.87
N SER A 232 -19.85 -4.03 22.83
CA SER A 232 -20.27 -4.45 21.49
C SER A 232 -19.14 -5.16 20.76
N VAL A 233 -19.52 -6.13 19.94
CA VAL A 233 -18.63 -6.82 19.01
C VAL A 233 -19.17 -6.68 17.61
N THR A 234 -18.41 -6.03 16.74
CA THR A 234 -18.70 -5.87 15.33
C THR A 234 -17.69 -6.65 14.50
N THR A 235 -18.21 -7.43 13.55
CA THR A 235 -17.43 -8.11 12.51
C THR A 235 -17.94 -7.67 11.15
N SER A 236 -17.09 -7.74 10.13
CA SER A 236 -17.51 -7.37 8.78
C SER A 236 -16.94 -8.25 7.69
N ILE A 237 -17.59 -8.20 6.52
CA ILE A 237 -17.14 -8.86 5.30
C ILE A 237 -17.14 -7.83 4.17
N LEU A 238 -16.03 -7.74 3.47
CA LEU A 238 -15.82 -6.84 2.34
C LEU A 238 -16.06 -7.56 1.01
N LYS A 239 -16.73 -6.88 0.08
CA LYS A 239 -16.92 -7.33 -1.31
C LYS A 239 -16.64 -6.18 -2.28
N ILE A 240 -15.77 -6.41 -3.25
CA ILE A 240 -15.55 -5.49 -4.38
C ILE A 240 -16.72 -5.63 -5.38
N LEU A 241 -17.20 -4.50 -5.92
CA LEU A 241 -18.29 -4.44 -6.89
C LEU A 241 -17.79 -3.90 -8.24
N PRO A 242 -17.36 -4.76 -9.18
CA PRO A 242 -16.93 -4.35 -10.52
C PRO A 242 -18.02 -3.56 -11.25
N ASN A 243 -17.64 -2.42 -11.84
CA ASN A 243 -18.57 -1.54 -12.56
C ASN A 243 -17.91 -0.68 -13.67
N ASP A 244 -16.80 -1.15 -14.25
CA ASP A 244 -16.02 -0.46 -15.30
C ASP A 244 -15.52 0.96 -14.96
N GLN A 245 -15.65 1.41 -13.71
CA GLN A 245 -15.07 2.68 -13.26
C GLN A 245 -13.57 2.55 -13.00
N ALA A 246 -12.87 3.69 -12.93
CA ALA A 246 -11.45 3.74 -12.60
C ALA A 246 -11.12 3.07 -11.25
N PHE A 247 -12.04 3.21 -10.29
CA PHE A 247 -12.00 2.55 -8.99
C PHE A 247 -13.36 1.91 -8.74
N TYR A 248 -13.37 0.64 -8.35
CA TYR A 248 -14.59 -0.11 -8.10
C TYR A 248 -15.17 0.22 -6.72
N PRO A 249 -16.50 0.40 -6.60
CA PRO A 249 -17.18 0.45 -5.33
C PRO A 249 -16.91 -0.77 -4.47
N ILE A 250 -16.98 -0.57 -3.16
CA ILE A 250 -16.81 -1.63 -2.17
C ILE A 250 -18.07 -1.69 -1.32
N GLU A 251 -18.57 -2.89 -1.07
CA GLU A 251 -19.66 -3.12 -0.12
C GLU A 251 -19.09 -3.81 1.12
N ILE A 252 -19.39 -3.27 2.30
CA ILE A 252 -19.06 -3.90 3.57
C ILE A 252 -20.38 -4.26 4.26
N SER A 253 -20.49 -5.52 4.66
CA SER A 253 -21.60 -6.03 5.46
C SER A 253 -21.14 -6.20 6.90
N TYR A 254 -21.85 -5.56 7.82
CA TYR A 254 -21.55 -5.55 9.25
C TYR A 254 -22.50 -6.47 10.00
N LYS A 255 -21.96 -7.16 11.01
CA LYS A 255 -22.71 -7.88 12.03
C LYS A 255 -22.25 -7.38 13.39
N THR A 256 -23.16 -6.78 14.15
CA THR A 256 -22.89 -6.22 15.47
C THR A 256 -23.73 -6.91 16.52
N LEU A 257 -23.09 -7.42 17.57
CA LEU A 257 -23.75 -7.90 18.78
C LEU A 257 -23.47 -6.87 19.88
N SER A 258 -24.53 -6.24 20.40
CA SER A 258 -24.44 -5.34 21.56
C SER A 258 -24.82 -6.11 22.82
N GLY A 259 -24.20 -5.81 23.95
CA GLY A 259 -24.45 -6.49 25.23
C GLY A 259 -25.90 -6.40 25.70
N GLU A 260 -26.56 -5.26 25.46
CA GLU A 260 -28.00 -5.08 25.71
C GLU A 260 -28.93 -5.90 24.80
N LYS A 261 -28.42 -6.48 23.69
CA LYS A 261 -29.25 -7.12 22.66
C LYS A 261 -29.01 -8.63 22.58
N GLU A 262 -30.09 -9.41 22.64
CA GLU A 262 -30.01 -10.86 22.42
C GLU A 262 -29.68 -11.25 20.97
N LYS A 263 -29.95 -10.35 20.01
CA LYS A 263 -29.78 -10.63 18.58
C LYS A 263 -28.86 -9.61 17.93
N ALA A 264 -27.98 -10.10 17.06
CA ALA A 264 -27.10 -9.26 16.28
C ALA A 264 -27.89 -8.40 15.26
N THR A 265 -27.45 -7.17 15.08
CA THR A 265 -27.90 -6.29 13.99
C THR A 265 -27.04 -6.51 12.75
N PHE A 266 -27.63 -6.26 11.58
CA PHE A 266 -26.97 -6.40 10.29
C PHE A 266 -27.14 -5.12 9.50
N GLU A 267 -26.03 -4.56 9.04
CA GLU A 267 -26.00 -3.30 8.28
C GLU A 267 -25.12 -3.48 7.06
N LYS A 268 -25.36 -2.67 6.03
CA LYS A 268 -24.52 -2.63 4.84
C LYS A 268 -24.19 -1.20 4.48
N SER A 269 -22.95 -0.99 4.08
CA SER A 269 -22.51 0.28 3.54
C SER A 269 -21.81 0.06 2.22
N ARG A 270 -21.97 1.04 1.33
CA ARG A 270 -21.25 1.11 0.06
C ARG A 270 -20.27 2.24 0.10
N PHE A 271 -19.03 1.94 -0.23
CA PHE A 271 -17.91 2.86 -0.26
C PHE A 271 -17.60 3.18 -1.71
N ILE A 272 -17.63 4.47 -2.06
CA ILE A 272 -17.34 4.96 -3.40
C ILE A 272 -16.05 5.77 -3.33
N PHE A 273 -15.11 5.50 -4.22
CA PHE A 273 -13.86 6.24 -4.26
C PHE A 273 -14.10 7.68 -4.76
N ASP A 274 -13.65 8.66 -3.99
CA ASP A 274 -13.64 10.06 -4.37
C ASP A 274 -12.22 10.48 -4.78
N GLY A 275 -12.02 10.68 -6.08
CA GLY A 275 -10.72 11.09 -6.63
C GLY A 275 -10.25 12.48 -6.18
N LYS A 276 -11.12 13.33 -5.59
CA LYS A 276 -10.69 14.64 -5.06
C LYS A 276 -10.00 14.51 -3.71
N THR A 277 -10.56 13.68 -2.83
CA THR A 277 -10.04 13.42 -1.49
C THR A 277 -9.10 12.21 -1.47
N ASN A 278 -9.01 11.49 -2.58
CA ASN A 278 -8.22 10.27 -2.76
C ASN A 278 -8.55 9.18 -1.72
N ASN A 279 -9.83 9.08 -1.36
CA ASN A 279 -10.33 8.22 -0.29
C ASN A 279 -11.67 7.57 -0.66
N TYR A 280 -12.03 6.49 0.03
CA TYR A 280 -13.37 5.92 -0.05
C TYR A 280 -14.34 6.68 0.86
N VAL A 281 -15.51 7.03 0.32
CA VAL A 281 -16.57 7.72 1.06
C VAL A 281 -17.72 6.75 1.31
N GLU A 282 -18.12 6.62 2.57
CA GLU A 282 -19.23 5.77 2.98
C GLU A 282 -20.59 6.31 2.53
N LYS A 283 -21.40 5.43 1.95
CA LYS A 283 -22.83 5.62 1.71
C LYS A 283 -23.60 4.47 2.34
N LYS A 284 -24.29 4.74 3.45
CA LYS A 284 -25.12 3.75 4.14
C LYS A 284 -26.24 3.24 3.22
N LEU A 285 -26.37 1.93 3.13
CA LEU A 285 -27.49 1.26 2.47
C LEU A 285 -28.42 0.81 3.61
N GLY A 286 -29.59 1.45 3.74
CA GLY A 286 -30.46 1.31 4.92
C GLY A 286 -30.73 -0.12 5.38
N ASN A 287 -31.12 -0.27 6.65
CA ASN A 287 -31.25 -1.56 7.35
C ASN A 287 -32.00 -2.62 6.54
N LEU A 288 -31.32 -3.74 6.27
CA LEU A 288 -31.96 -4.96 5.79
C LEU A 288 -32.75 -5.56 6.95
N LYS A 289 -34.07 -5.34 6.98
CA LYS A 289 -34.97 -6.13 7.82
C LYS A 289 -34.86 -7.58 7.36
N LYS A 290 -34.29 -8.45 8.20
CA LYS A 290 -34.48 -9.90 8.07
C LYS A 290 -35.85 -10.28 8.58
#